data_AF-A0A7K8Q6E0-F1
#
_entry.id   AF-A0A7K8Q6E0-F1
#
_cell.length_a   1.000
_cell.length_b   1.000
_cell.length_c   1.000
_cell.angle_alpha   90.00
_cell.angle_beta   90.00
_cell.angle_gamma   90.00
#
_symmetry.space_group_name_H-M   'P 1'
#
loop_
_entity.id
_entity.type
_entity.pdbx_description
1 polymer ?
#
loop_
_entity_poly.entity_id
_entity_poly.type
_entity_poly.pdbx_seq_one_letter_code
_entity_poly.pdbx_strand_id
1 'polypeptide(L)'
;VFTLIFTVEMILKIIALDPYYYFQQKWNVFDSLVVLIGLLSFGTNLSPFRLLRIFKLAKSWPALNTLMRIILNSFGALGNLTLVLAITVFIFAVVGMQILGNDYKKNALKISTSENLRWHMKDFSHSVLIIFRILCGEWIEMMWECMEVAGKKKCLTIFLLVLVIGNLVVLNLFIALLLSSFNTDASVGQEEPGEGTKCQIAIAQIHKGLKSVKDRILDHCGKKVKGSRKKTDKKKTLVEISGKNIEDNNYAMTDVRK
;
A
#
# COMPACT_ATOMS: atom_id res chain seq x y z
N VAL A 1 -10.00 -42.00 -6.18
CA VAL A 1 -8.95 -42.05 -7.23
C VAL A 1 -8.22 -40.72 -7.39
N PHE A 2 -8.82 -39.66 -7.94
CA PHE A 2 -8.12 -38.38 -8.16
C PHE A 2 -7.41 -37.79 -6.92
N THR A 3 -8.04 -37.81 -5.74
CA THR A 3 -7.41 -37.30 -4.51
C THR A 3 -6.18 -38.10 -4.10
N LEU A 4 -6.22 -39.43 -4.27
CA LEU A 4 -5.10 -40.32 -3.93
C LEU A 4 -3.91 -40.02 -4.85
N ILE A 5 -4.15 -39.84 -6.15
CA ILE A 5 -3.11 -39.45 -7.12
C ILE A 5 -2.44 -38.14 -6.69
N PHE A 6 -3.23 -37.12 -6.34
CA PHE A 6 -2.67 -35.85 -5.86
C PHE A 6 -1.95 -35.96 -4.51
N THR A 7 -2.39 -36.86 -3.64
CA THR A 7 -1.74 -37.11 -2.36
C THR A 7 -0.36 -37.74 -2.58
N VAL A 8 -0.26 -38.71 -3.48
CA VAL A 8 1.01 -39.32 -3.88
C VAL A 8 1.93 -38.30 -4.54
N GLU A 9 1.41 -37.49 -5.48
CA GLU A 9 2.17 -36.40 -6.12
C GLU A 9 2.72 -35.39 -5.08
N MET A 10 1.92 -35.03 -4.07
CA MET A 10 2.32 -34.14 -2.99
C MET A 10 3.46 -34.76 -2.17
N ILE A 11 3.32 -36.02 -1.75
CA ILE A 11 4.33 -36.74 -0.95
C ILE A 11 5.65 -36.84 -1.72
N LEU A 12 5.59 -37.22 -3.00
CA LEU A 12 6.78 -37.31 -3.86
C LEU A 12 7.50 -35.96 -3.99
N LYS A 13 6.77 -34.85 -4.15
CA LYS A 13 7.36 -33.51 -4.20
C LYS A 13 8.01 -33.09 -2.89
N ILE A 14 7.42 -33.43 -1.75
CA ILE A 14 8.00 -33.11 -0.43
C ILE A 14 9.32 -33.86 -0.22
N ILE A 15 9.38 -35.14 -0.61
CA ILE A 15 10.60 -35.96 -0.53
C ILE A 15 11.67 -35.43 -1.47
N ALA A 16 11.29 -34.99 -2.68
CA ALA A 16 12.25 -34.54 -3.70
C ALA A 16 12.81 -33.13 -3.48
N LEU A 17 12.03 -32.20 -2.91
CA LEU A 17 12.42 -30.79 -2.76
C LEU A 17 12.81 -30.39 -1.33
N ASP A 18 12.82 -31.31 -0.37
CA ASP A 18 12.81 -31.03 1.06
C ASP A 18 11.56 -30.24 1.54
N PRO A 19 11.03 -30.51 2.74
CA PRO A 19 9.85 -29.82 3.26
C PRO A 19 10.02 -28.29 3.29
N TYR A 20 11.23 -27.81 3.60
CA TYR A 20 11.50 -26.37 3.74
C TYR A 20 11.31 -25.61 2.40
N TYR A 21 11.91 -26.09 1.31
CA TYR A 21 11.74 -25.42 0.01
C TYR A 21 10.37 -25.67 -0.61
N TYR A 22 9.74 -26.81 -0.31
CA TYR A 22 8.37 -27.10 -0.76
C TYR A 22 7.37 -26.04 -0.25
N PHE A 23 7.42 -25.69 1.04
CA PHE A 23 6.47 -24.73 1.63
C PHE A 23 6.80 -23.25 1.35
N GLN A 24 7.97 -22.92 0.80
CA GLN A 24 8.24 -21.55 0.33
C GLN A 24 7.48 -21.21 -0.96
N GLN A 25 7.18 -22.21 -1.79
CA GLN A 25 6.47 -22.01 -3.05
C GLN A 25 4.96 -21.88 -2.78
N LYS A 26 4.41 -20.66 -2.93
CA LYS A 26 2.98 -20.35 -2.66
C LYS A 26 2.00 -21.31 -3.36
N TRP A 27 2.32 -21.73 -4.59
CA TRP A 27 1.51 -22.68 -5.35
C TRP A 27 1.53 -24.10 -4.78
N ASN A 28 2.65 -24.53 -4.19
CA ASN A 28 2.75 -25.84 -3.55
C ASN A 28 2.02 -25.84 -2.20
N VAL A 29 2.10 -24.74 -1.44
CA VAL A 29 1.30 -24.55 -0.21
C VAL A 29 -0.19 -24.66 -0.51
N PHE A 30 -0.65 -23.96 -1.55
CA PHE A 30 -2.05 -24.02 -1.98
C PHE A 30 -2.48 -25.43 -2.42
N ASP A 31 -1.65 -26.11 -3.21
CA ASP A 31 -1.92 -27.48 -3.67
C ASP A 31 -2.00 -28.47 -2.48
N SER A 32 -1.10 -28.34 -1.51
CA SER A 32 -1.10 -29.14 -0.28
C SER A 32 -2.37 -28.91 0.56
N LEU A 33 -2.81 -27.66 0.71
CA LEU A 33 -4.07 -27.35 1.40
C LEU A 33 -5.28 -27.99 0.71
N VAL A 34 -5.34 -27.93 -0.63
CA VAL A 34 -6.42 -28.54 -1.41
C VAL A 34 -6.43 -30.06 -1.26
N VAL A 35 -5.26 -30.70 -1.22
CA VAL A 35 -5.12 -32.15 -0.99
C VAL A 35 -5.57 -32.51 0.43
N LEU A 36 -5.17 -31.73 1.45
CA LEU A 36 -5.54 -31.95 2.84
C LEU A 36 -7.06 -31.85 3.06
N ILE A 37 -7.70 -30.78 2.55
CA ILE A 37 -9.16 -30.63 2.59
C ILE A 37 -9.83 -31.78 1.82
N GLY A 38 -9.21 -32.18 0.70
CA GLY A 38 -9.66 -33.30 -0.09
C GLY A 38 -9.66 -34.62 0.67
N LEU A 39 -8.66 -34.88 1.51
CA LEU A 39 -8.58 -36.05 2.39
C LEU A 39 -9.58 -35.96 3.56
N LEU A 40 -9.71 -34.80 4.19
CA LEU A 40 -10.66 -34.57 5.28
C LEU A 40 -12.11 -34.83 4.85
N SER A 41 -12.43 -34.47 3.61
CA SER A 41 -13.74 -34.71 2.97
C SER A 41 -14.06 -36.19 2.71
N PHE A 42 -13.09 -37.12 2.80
CA PHE A 42 -13.39 -38.57 2.77
C PHE A 42 -13.87 -39.10 4.13
N GLY A 43 -13.37 -38.54 5.23
CA GLY A 43 -13.73 -38.99 6.58
C GLY A 43 -14.95 -38.30 7.16
N THR A 44 -15.37 -37.17 6.58
CA THR A 44 -16.48 -36.35 7.04
C THR A 44 -17.38 -36.03 5.85
N ASN A 45 -18.71 -35.96 6.03
CA ASN A 45 -19.70 -35.63 4.96
C ASN A 45 -19.61 -34.16 4.48
N LEU A 46 -18.39 -33.67 4.27
CA LEU A 46 -18.02 -32.34 3.81
C LEU A 46 -17.97 -32.32 2.27
N SER A 47 -19.05 -32.79 1.64
CA SER A 47 -19.24 -32.80 0.18
C SER A 47 -18.98 -31.44 -0.51
N PRO A 48 -19.35 -30.26 0.04
CA PRO A 48 -19.12 -28.99 -0.67
C PRO A 48 -17.63 -28.62 -0.78
N PHE A 49 -16.79 -29.06 0.14
CA PHE A 49 -15.35 -28.73 0.14
C PHE A 49 -14.58 -29.41 -1.00
N ARG A 50 -15.15 -30.44 -1.63
CA ARG A 50 -14.60 -31.07 -2.82
C ARG A 50 -14.47 -30.09 -4.01
N LEU A 51 -15.34 -29.07 -4.05
CA LEU A 51 -15.32 -28.04 -5.10
C LEU A 51 -14.08 -27.13 -5.03
N LEU A 52 -13.43 -27.01 -3.85
CA LEU A 52 -12.21 -26.20 -3.72
C LEU A 52 -11.07 -26.69 -4.62
N ARG A 53 -11.13 -27.94 -5.08
CA ARG A 53 -10.16 -28.49 -6.05
C ARG A 53 -10.23 -27.81 -7.41
N ILE A 54 -11.34 -27.14 -7.75
CA ILE A 54 -11.47 -26.38 -8.99
C ILE A 54 -10.51 -25.19 -9.03
N PHE A 55 -10.10 -24.67 -7.87
CA PHE A 55 -9.11 -23.59 -7.80
C PHE A 55 -7.71 -24.04 -8.24
N LYS A 56 -7.44 -25.35 -8.39
CA LYS A 56 -6.21 -25.80 -9.08
C LYS A 56 -6.13 -25.29 -10.52
N LEU A 57 -7.28 -25.03 -11.16
CA LEU A 57 -7.34 -24.40 -12.49
C LEU A 57 -6.73 -23.00 -12.50
N ALA A 58 -6.65 -22.33 -11.34
CA ALA A 58 -6.00 -21.02 -11.23
C ALA A 58 -4.51 -21.10 -11.56
N LYS A 59 -3.88 -22.28 -11.41
CA LYS A 59 -2.48 -22.48 -11.79
C LYS A 59 -2.31 -22.60 -13.31
N SER A 60 -3.22 -23.28 -13.98
CA SER A 60 -3.13 -23.58 -15.41
C SER A 60 -3.71 -22.48 -16.30
N TRP A 61 -4.64 -21.67 -15.78
CA TRP A 61 -5.32 -20.64 -16.56
C TRP A 61 -4.87 -19.23 -16.16
N PRO A 62 -4.13 -18.48 -17.02
CA PRO A 62 -3.61 -17.16 -16.68
C PRO A 62 -4.70 -16.16 -16.26
N ALA A 63 -5.88 -16.19 -16.86
CA ALA A 63 -6.99 -15.32 -16.48
C ALA A 63 -7.45 -15.53 -15.02
N LEU A 64 -7.56 -16.80 -14.60
CA LEU A 64 -7.97 -17.15 -13.24
C LEU A 64 -6.87 -16.88 -12.21
N ASN A 65 -5.60 -17.06 -12.58
CA ASN A 65 -4.44 -16.66 -11.76
C ASN A 65 -4.48 -15.15 -11.45
N THR A 66 -4.72 -14.34 -12.48
CA THR A 66 -4.84 -12.88 -12.35
C THR A 66 -6.01 -12.51 -11.45
N LEU A 67 -7.19 -13.12 -11.64
CA LEU A 67 -8.36 -12.91 -10.77
C LEU A 67 -8.06 -13.23 -9.30
N MET A 68 -7.45 -14.38 -9.03
CA MET A 68 -7.08 -14.80 -7.67
C MET A 68 -6.13 -13.79 -7.03
N ARG A 69 -5.15 -13.28 -7.79
CA ARG A 69 -4.21 -12.27 -7.33
C ARG A 69 -4.90 -10.94 -7.01
N ILE A 70 -5.82 -10.50 -7.86
CA ILE A 70 -6.62 -9.29 -7.61
C ILE A 70 -7.38 -9.45 -6.30
N ILE A 71 -8.09 -10.57 -6.13
CA ILE A 71 -8.86 -10.84 -4.90
C ILE A 71 -7.94 -10.78 -3.67
N LEU A 72 -6.81 -11.49 -3.68
CA LEU A 72 -5.88 -11.55 -2.55
C LEU A 72 -5.21 -10.20 -2.24
N ASN A 73 -4.82 -9.43 -3.25
CA ASN A 73 -4.26 -8.10 -3.05
C ASN A 73 -5.32 -7.13 -2.51
N SER A 74 -6.55 -7.23 -3.02
CA SER A 74 -7.68 -6.45 -2.54
C SER A 74 -8.00 -6.76 -1.08
N PHE A 75 -7.94 -8.02 -0.63
CA PHE A 75 -8.17 -8.36 0.78
C PHE A 75 -7.22 -7.64 1.76
N GLY A 76 -5.96 -7.40 1.38
CA GLY A 76 -5.01 -6.65 2.19
C GLY A 76 -5.40 -5.16 2.34
N ALA A 77 -5.77 -4.52 1.23
CA ALA A 77 -6.22 -3.12 1.23
C ALA A 77 -7.60 -2.93 1.89
N LEU A 78 -8.50 -3.91 1.73
CA LEU A 78 -9.84 -3.90 2.31
C LEU A 78 -9.88 -4.35 3.78
N GLY A 79 -8.79 -4.89 4.34
CA GLY A 79 -8.79 -5.55 5.65
C GLY A 79 -9.23 -4.63 6.80
N ASN A 80 -8.63 -3.44 6.91
CA ASN A 80 -8.95 -2.47 7.96
C ASN A 80 -10.40 -2.00 7.89
N LEU A 81 -10.88 -1.76 6.67
CA LEU A 81 -12.22 -1.27 6.40
C LEU A 81 -13.26 -2.37 6.67
N THR A 82 -12.97 -3.60 6.25
CA THR A 82 -13.79 -4.79 6.55
C THR A 82 -13.91 -5.01 8.06
N LEU A 83 -12.84 -4.78 8.82
CA LEU A 83 -12.86 -4.90 10.28
C LEU A 83 -13.80 -3.86 10.92
N VAL A 84 -13.79 -2.61 10.45
CA VAL A 84 -14.72 -1.57 10.93
C VAL A 84 -16.16 -1.96 10.64
N LEU A 85 -16.46 -2.45 9.43
CA LEU A 85 -17.79 -2.94 9.09
C LEU A 85 -18.20 -4.12 9.97
N ALA A 86 -17.30 -5.08 10.19
CA ALA A 86 -17.56 -6.26 11.02
C ALA A 86 -17.86 -5.87 12.47
N ILE A 87 -17.12 -4.93 13.05
CA ILE A 87 -17.38 -4.40 14.41
C ILE A 87 -18.74 -3.72 14.46
N THR A 88 -19.07 -2.91 13.44
CA THR A 88 -20.36 -2.21 13.37
C THR A 88 -21.53 -3.19 13.32
N VAL A 89 -21.46 -4.20 12.45
CA VAL A 89 -22.45 -5.28 12.37
C VAL A 89 -22.55 -6.05 13.68
N PHE A 90 -21.41 -6.35 14.31
CA PHE A 90 -21.36 -7.04 15.61
C PHE A 90 -22.10 -6.26 16.69
N ILE A 91 -21.82 -4.96 16.84
CA ILE A 91 -22.46 -4.10 17.85
C ILE A 91 -23.97 -4.10 17.65
N PHE A 92 -24.44 -3.85 16.42
CA PHE A 92 -25.88 -3.80 16.15
C PHE A 92 -26.57 -5.16 16.29
N ALA A 93 -25.89 -6.26 15.94
CA ALA A 93 -26.43 -7.60 16.13
C ALA A 93 -26.61 -7.92 17.62
N VAL A 94 -25.64 -7.55 18.46
CA VAL A 94 -25.72 -7.73 19.91
C VAL A 94 -26.82 -6.85 20.51
N VAL A 95 -26.91 -5.58 20.11
CA VAL A 95 -27.97 -4.66 20.57
C VAL A 95 -29.36 -5.17 20.17
N GLY A 96 -29.53 -5.57 18.91
CA GLY A 96 -30.78 -6.13 18.40
C GLY A 96 -31.20 -7.40 19.15
N MET A 97 -30.27 -8.34 19.34
CA MET A 97 -30.50 -9.56 20.10
C MET A 97 -30.88 -9.29 21.55
N GLN A 98 -30.19 -8.36 22.23
CA GLN A 98 -30.47 -8.05 23.63
C GLN A 98 -31.84 -7.39 23.82
N ILE A 99 -32.21 -6.46 22.94
CA ILE A 99 -33.46 -5.69 23.11
C ILE A 99 -34.67 -6.45 22.56
N LEU A 100 -34.52 -7.16 21.43
CA LEU A 100 -35.64 -7.79 20.71
C LEU A 100 -35.69 -9.32 20.90
N GLY A 101 -34.60 -9.97 21.30
CA GLY A 101 -34.50 -11.43 21.33
C GLY A 101 -35.52 -12.10 22.24
N ASN A 102 -35.82 -11.50 23.39
CA ASN A 102 -36.86 -12.01 24.30
C ASN A 102 -38.26 -11.85 23.73
N ASP A 103 -38.54 -10.74 23.03
CA ASP A 103 -39.83 -10.50 22.38
C ASP A 103 -40.03 -11.51 21.23
N TYR A 104 -39.00 -11.77 20.42
CA TYR A 104 -39.02 -12.82 19.38
C TYR A 104 -39.20 -14.23 19.95
N LYS A 105 -38.65 -14.55 21.13
CA LYS A 105 -38.87 -15.86 21.78
C LYS A 105 -40.31 -16.06 22.23
N LYS A 106 -40.95 -15.00 22.76
CA LYS A 106 -42.31 -15.07 23.30
C LYS A 106 -43.39 -14.98 22.24
N ASN A 107 -43.18 -14.16 21.21
CA ASN A 107 -44.21 -13.77 20.24
C ASN A 107 -43.96 -14.31 18.82
N ALA A 108 -43.07 -15.28 18.62
CA ALA A 108 -42.77 -15.84 17.29
C ALA A 108 -44.02 -16.35 16.54
N LEU A 109 -44.99 -16.89 17.28
CA LEU A 109 -46.25 -17.43 16.74
C LEU A 109 -47.14 -16.37 16.06
N LYS A 110 -46.89 -15.07 16.30
CA LYS A 110 -47.60 -14.00 15.61
C LYS A 110 -47.20 -13.84 14.14
N ILE A 111 -45.99 -14.26 13.78
CA ILE A 111 -45.46 -14.14 12.41
C ILE A 111 -45.61 -15.46 11.66
N SER A 112 -45.40 -16.60 12.32
CA SER A 112 -45.46 -17.90 11.68
C SER A 112 -46.12 -18.94 12.56
N THR A 113 -46.93 -19.81 11.96
CA THR A 113 -47.50 -21.00 12.59
C THR A 113 -46.42 -22.02 12.99
N SER A 114 -45.23 -21.94 12.39
CA SER A 114 -44.06 -22.75 12.77
C SER A 114 -43.14 -21.97 13.71
N GLU A 115 -42.62 -22.63 14.75
CA GLU A 115 -41.65 -22.02 15.67
C GLU A 115 -40.30 -21.65 15.00
N ASN A 116 -40.02 -22.26 13.84
CA ASN A 116 -38.80 -22.09 13.07
C ASN A 116 -38.91 -20.89 12.12
N LEU A 117 -38.81 -19.69 12.69
CA LEU A 117 -38.74 -18.47 11.91
C LEU A 117 -37.39 -18.40 11.18
N ARG A 118 -37.39 -18.09 9.88
CA ARG A 118 -36.14 -18.00 9.09
C ARG A 118 -35.31 -16.78 9.46
N TRP A 119 -35.97 -15.68 9.81
CA TRP A 119 -35.33 -14.43 10.18
C TRP A 119 -35.82 -14.01 11.57
N HIS A 120 -34.95 -14.10 12.57
CA HIS A 120 -35.27 -13.67 13.94
C HIS A 120 -34.03 -13.11 14.67
N MET A 121 -34.25 -12.32 15.71
CA MET A 121 -33.18 -11.80 16.58
C MET A 121 -33.05 -12.58 17.91
N LYS A 122 -33.46 -13.86 17.94
CA LYS A 122 -33.36 -14.70 19.15
C LYS A 122 -31.91 -15.06 19.51
N ASP A 123 -31.08 -15.25 18.48
CA ASP A 123 -29.69 -15.69 18.57
C ASP A 123 -28.75 -14.72 17.85
N PHE A 124 -27.48 -14.79 18.19
CA PHE A 124 -26.46 -13.88 17.66
C PHE A 124 -26.28 -14.04 16.14
N SER A 125 -26.15 -15.26 15.63
CA SER A 125 -25.90 -15.53 14.20
C SER A 125 -27.05 -15.01 13.32
N HIS A 126 -28.30 -15.28 13.71
CA HIS A 126 -29.48 -14.80 12.98
C HIS A 126 -29.62 -13.28 13.06
N SER A 127 -29.29 -12.68 14.22
CA SER A 127 -29.24 -11.22 14.36
C SER A 127 -28.21 -10.59 13.41
N VAL A 128 -27.01 -11.17 13.28
CA VAL A 128 -25.98 -10.72 12.32
C VAL A 128 -26.52 -10.73 10.89
N LEU A 129 -27.21 -11.79 10.49
CA LEU A 129 -27.79 -11.90 9.14
C LEU A 129 -28.88 -10.86 8.88
N ILE A 130 -29.72 -10.55 9.88
CA ILE A 130 -30.73 -9.49 9.74
C ILE A 130 -30.08 -8.11 9.61
N ILE A 131 -29.09 -7.80 10.46
CA ILE A 131 -28.37 -6.53 10.35
C ILE A 131 -27.70 -6.41 8.97
N PHE A 132 -27.06 -7.48 8.49
CA PHE A 132 -26.48 -7.50 7.15
C PHE A 132 -27.53 -7.25 6.06
N ARG A 133 -28.70 -7.90 6.13
CA ARG A 133 -29.83 -7.69 5.20
C ARG A 133 -30.33 -6.24 5.21
N ILE A 134 -30.41 -5.60 6.38
CA ILE A 134 -30.77 -4.19 6.53
C ILE A 134 -29.75 -3.28 5.82
N LEU A 135 -28.45 -3.53 5.99
CA LEU A 135 -27.38 -2.78 5.33
C LEU A 135 -27.38 -2.97 3.80
N CYS A 136 -27.86 -4.13 3.32
CA CYS A 136 -28.07 -4.37 1.89
C CYS A 136 -29.32 -3.66 1.31
N GLY A 137 -30.12 -2.99 2.15
CA GLY A 137 -31.31 -2.22 1.74
C GLY A 137 -32.64 -2.96 1.90
N GLU A 138 -32.64 -4.23 2.31
CA GLU A 138 -33.85 -5.04 2.51
C GLU A 138 -34.37 -4.94 3.96
N TRP A 139 -34.69 -3.74 4.41
CA TRP A 139 -35.03 -3.47 5.82
C TRP A 139 -36.54 -3.45 6.12
N ILE A 140 -37.37 -3.14 5.13
CA ILE A 140 -38.81 -2.88 5.33
C ILE A 140 -39.52 -4.16 5.82
N GLU A 141 -39.40 -5.28 5.12
CA GLU A 141 -40.05 -6.56 5.49
C GLU A 141 -39.70 -6.98 6.91
N MET A 142 -38.40 -6.94 7.23
CA MET A 142 -37.88 -7.31 8.55
C MET A 142 -38.40 -6.39 9.67
N MET A 143 -38.61 -5.12 9.35
CA MET A 143 -39.17 -4.15 10.29
C MET A 143 -40.64 -4.44 10.58
N TRP A 144 -41.45 -4.76 9.55
CA TRP A 144 -42.86 -5.12 9.74
C TRP A 144 -43.01 -6.34 10.65
N GLU A 145 -42.23 -7.40 10.41
CA GLU A 145 -42.22 -8.58 11.27
C GLU A 145 -41.82 -8.25 12.71
N CYS A 146 -40.79 -7.41 12.90
CA CYS A 146 -40.39 -6.95 14.23
C CYS A 146 -41.54 -6.20 14.93
N MET A 147 -42.22 -5.29 14.22
CA MET A 147 -43.28 -4.46 14.80
C MET A 147 -44.45 -5.31 15.33
N GLU A 148 -44.73 -6.44 14.69
CA GLU A 148 -45.75 -7.40 15.13
C GLU A 148 -45.33 -8.14 16.43
N VAL A 149 -44.03 -8.39 16.58
CA VAL A 149 -43.45 -9.14 17.71
C VAL A 149 -43.16 -8.27 18.93
N ALA A 150 -42.43 -7.17 18.76
CA ALA A 150 -41.87 -6.37 19.86
C ALA A 150 -42.53 -4.99 19.99
N GLY A 151 -43.41 -4.64 19.05
CA GLY A 151 -44.15 -3.39 19.04
C GLY A 151 -43.47 -2.28 18.23
N LYS A 152 -44.29 -1.36 17.72
CA LYS A 152 -43.91 -0.33 16.73
C LYS A 152 -42.73 0.53 17.18
N LYS A 153 -42.78 1.07 18.41
CA LYS A 153 -41.81 2.05 18.90
C LYS A 153 -40.39 1.48 18.99
N LYS A 154 -40.21 0.31 19.62
CA LYS A 154 -38.90 -0.32 19.79
C LYS A 154 -38.26 -0.67 18.44
N CYS A 155 -39.04 -1.30 17.55
CA CYS A 155 -38.56 -1.74 16.24
C CYS A 155 -38.19 -0.55 15.35
N LEU A 156 -39.04 0.48 15.25
CA LEU A 156 -38.72 1.68 14.48
C LEU A 156 -37.44 2.35 14.96
N THR A 157 -37.26 2.51 16.28
CA THR A 157 -36.05 3.12 16.82
C THR A 157 -34.79 2.34 16.45
N ILE A 158 -34.78 1.02 16.63
CA ILE A 158 -33.61 0.19 16.34
C ILE A 158 -33.33 0.14 14.84
N PHE A 159 -34.35 -0.10 14.01
CA PHE A 159 -34.18 -0.25 12.56
C PHE A 159 -33.73 1.05 11.90
N LEU A 160 -34.31 2.19 12.29
CA LEU A 160 -33.87 3.49 11.76
C LEU A 160 -32.45 3.85 12.23
N LEU A 161 -32.10 3.52 13.48
CA LEU A 161 -30.74 3.72 13.99
C LEU A 161 -29.72 2.92 13.18
N VAL A 162 -30.00 1.63 12.94
CA VAL A 162 -29.14 0.75 12.13
C VAL A 162 -29.07 1.24 10.69
N LEU A 163 -30.19 1.67 10.11
CA LEU A 163 -30.23 2.15 8.73
C LEU A 163 -29.38 3.42 8.56
N VAL A 164 -29.54 4.40 9.45
CA VAL A 164 -28.83 5.68 9.34
C VAL A 164 -27.34 5.51 9.66
N ILE A 165 -27.01 4.94 10.82
CA ILE A 165 -25.60 4.81 11.24
C ILE A 165 -24.88 3.76 10.40
N GLY A 166 -25.52 2.62 10.17
CA GLY A 166 -24.95 1.53 9.38
C GLY A 166 -24.67 1.93 7.95
N ASN A 167 -25.61 2.60 7.26
CA ASN A 167 -25.37 3.06 5.90
C ASN A 167 -24.36 4.21 5.85
N LEU A 168 -24.29 5.06 6.87
CA LEU A 168 -23.23 6.07 6.97
C LEU A 168 -21.85 5.41 7.06
N VAL A 169 -21.71 4.35 7.87
CA VAL A 169 -20.46 3.57 7.96
C VAL A 169 -20.15 2.91 6.62
N VAL A 170 -21.11 2.23 5.99
CA VAL A 170 -20.91 1.56 4.68
C VAL A 170 -20.53 2.57 3.59
N LEU A 171 -21.19 3.72 3.54
CA LEU A 171 -20.90 4.78 2.58
C LEU A 171 -19.51 5.37 2.80
N ASN A 172 -19.15 5.69 4.05
CA ASN A 172 -17.83 6.22 4.38
C ASN A 172 -16.71 5.21 4.07
N LEU A 173 -16.98 3.93 4.30
CA LEU A 173 -16.09 2.84 3.93
C LEU A 173 -15.91 2.75 2.41
N PHE A 174 -17.00 2.84 1.64
CA PHE A 174 -16.96 2.86 0.19
C PHE A 174 -16.16 4.04 -0.37
N ILE A 175 -16.37 5.25 0.18
CA ILE A 175 -15.60 6.44 -0.18
C ILE A 175 -14.12 6.25 0.14
N ALA A 176 -13.79 5.72 1.33
CA ALA A 176 -12.40 5.45 1.72
C ALA A 176 -11.73 4.45 0.77
N LEU A 177 -12.44 3.42 0.32
CA LEU A 177 -11.94 2.48 -0.69
C LEU A 177 -11.65 3.15 -2.02
N LEU A 178 -12.57 3.97 -2.51
CA LEU A 178 -12.38 4.68 -3.78
C LEU A 178 -11.17 5.62 -3.71
N LEU A 179 -11.05 6.41 -2.63
CA LEU A 179 -9.90 7.27 -2.40
C LEU A 179 -8.59 6.47 -2.32
N SER A 180 -8.61 5.32 -1.65
CA SER A 180 -7.45 4.44 -1.59
C SER A 180 -7.09 3.87 -2.97
N SER A 181 -8.07 3.53 -3.81
CA SER A 181 -7.79 3.05 -5.17
C SER A 181 -7.18 4.13 -6.05
N PHE A 182 -7.69 5.37 -5.98
CA PHE A 182 -7.12 6.49 -6.74
C PHE A 182 -5.70 6.85 -6.29
N ASN A 183 -5.43 6.76 -4.98
CA ASN A 183 -4.07 6.97 -4.46
C ASN A 183 -3.12 5.83 -4.85
N THR A 184 -3.60 4.60 -4.97
CA THR A 184 -2.78 3.46 -5.40
C THR A 184 -2.32 3.64 -6.86
N ASP A 185 -3.21 4.08 -7.75
CA ASP A 185 -2.87 4.33 -9.16
C ASP A 185 -1.87 5.50 -9.33
N ALA A 186 -1.92 6.50 -8.43
CA ALA A 186 -0.93 7.59 -8.41
C ALA A 186 0.47 7.13 -7.97
N SER A 187 0.56 6.14 -7.07
CA SER A 187 1.83 5.58 -6.60
C SER A 187 2.47 4.61 -7.59
N VAL A 188 1.68 3.86 -8.38
CA VAL A 188 2.19 2.99 -9.46
C VAL A 188 2.82 3.79 -10.60
N GLY A 189 2.42 5.06 -10.77
CA GLY A 189 3.10 6.02 -11.65
C GLY A 189 4.35 6.70 -11.05
N GLN A 190 4.64 6.51 -9.75
CA GLN A 190 5.77 7.13 -9.05
C GLN A 190 6.80 6.13 -8.48
N GLU A 191 6.54 4.81 -8.53
CA GLU A 191 7.55 3.78 -8.24
C GLU A 191 8.28 3.30 -9.52
N GLU A 192 8.72 4.25 -10.33
CA GLU A 192 9.96 4.08 -11.10
C GLU A 192 11.11 4.57 -10.20
N PRO A 193 11.98 3.69 -9.64
CA PRO A 193 13.20 4.10 -8.94
C PRO A 193 14.26 4.62 -9.93
N GLY A 194 13.86 5.52 -10.82
CA GLY A 194 14.67 6.08 -11.89
C GLY A 194 14.45 7.59 -12.12
N GLU A 195 13.36 8.19 -11.62
CA GLU A 195 13.07 9.61 -11.88
C GLU A 195 13.70 10.58 -10.88
N GLY A 196 14.17 10.08 -9.73
CA GLY A 196 15.07 10.82 -8.84
C GLY A 196 16.49 11.01 -9.41
N THR A 197 16.84 10.29 -10.48
CA THR A 197 18.20 10.25 -11.00
C THR A 197 18.45 11.30 -12.07
N LYS A 198 17.53 11.53 -13.02
CA LYS A 198 17.82 12.42 -14.17
C LYS A 198 17.96 13.88 -13.76
N CYS A 199 17.06 14.38 -12.90
CA CYS A 199 17.13 15.77 -12.44
C CYS A 199 18.32 15.99 -11.52
N GLN A 200 18.62 15.06 -10.62
CA GLN A 200 19.80 15.15 -9.75
C GLN A 200 21.12 15.01 -10.53
N ILE A 201 21.19 14.13 -11.53
CA ILE A 201 22.33 14.03 -12.43
C ILE A 201 22.49 15.33 -13.24
N ALA A 202 21.40 15.91 -13.76
CA ALA A 202 21.44 17.18 -14.48
C ALA A 202 21.92 18.33 -13.59
N ILE A 203 21.40 18.43 -12.36
CA ILE A 203 21.83 19.45 -11.38
C ILE A 203 23.31 19.24 -11.00
N ALA A 204 23.75 18.01 -10.81
CA ALA A 204 25.16 17.70 -10.51
C ALA A 204 26.09 18.06 -11.68
N GLN A 205 25.68 17.80 -12.93
CA GLN A 205 26.43 18.18 -14.13
C GLN A 205 26.50 19.70 -14.29
N ILE A 206 25.39 20.42 -14.05
CA ILE A 206 25.34 21.88 -14.07
C ILE A 206 26.24 22.47 -12.98
N HIS A 207 26.21 21.94 -11.77
CA HIS A 207 27.09 22.39 -10.69
C HIS A 207 28.58 22.15 -11.01
N LYS A 208 28.91 21.00 -11.59
CA LYS A 208 30.28 20.69 -12.03
C LYS A 208 30.75 21.62 -13.15
N GLY A 209 29.86 21.93 -14.10
CA GLY A 209 30.10 22.92 -15.16
C GLY A 209 30.33 24.31 -14.59
N LEU A 210 29.47 24.76 -13.67
CA LEU A 210 29.56 26.08 -13.03
C LEU A 210 30.86 26.24 -12.21
N LYS A 211 31.27 25.19 -11.49
CA LYS A 211 32.54 25.18 -10.77
C LYS A 211 33.73 25.25 -11.73
N SER A 212 33.70 24.51 -12.84
CA SER A 212 34.77 24.54 -13.83
C SER A 212 34.88 25.89 -14.56
N VAL A 213 33.75 26.58 -14.78
CA VAL A 213 33.72 27.95 -15.30
C VAL A 213 34.29 28.94 -14.27
N LYS A 214 33.87 28.83 -13.01
CA LYS A 214 34.39 29.66 -11.91
C LYS A 214 35.90 29.54 -11.79
N ASP A 215 36.43 28.31 -11.84
CA ASP A 215 37.88 28.06 -11.73
C ASP A 215 38.64 28.61 -12.95
N ARG A 216 38.07 28.51 -14.17
CA ARG A 216 38.68 29.13 -15.37
C ARG A 216 38.67 30.65 -15.32
N ILE A 217 37.59 31.27 -14.85
CA ILE A 217 37.52 32.73 -14.68
C ILE A 217 38.52 33.19 -13.62
N LEU A 218 38.61 32.47 -12.50
CA LEU A 218 39.55 32.77 -11.42
C LEU A 218 41.01 32.64 -11.90
N ASP A 219 41.32 31.61 -12.68
CA ASP A 219 42.67 31.38 -13.21
C ASP A 219 43.02 32.41 -14.31
N HIS A 220 42.04 32.84 -15.11
CA HIS A 220 42.24 33.90 -16.10
C HIS A 220 42.46 35.27 -15.44
N CYS A 221 41.72 35.57 -14.36
CA CYS A 221 41.91 36.79 -13.57
C CYS A 221 43.25 36.76 -12.81
N GLY A 222 43.62 35.60 -12.25
CA GLY A 222 44.91 35.36 -11.59
C GLY A 222 46.10 35.51 -12.53
N LYS A 223 46.00 35.02 -13.78
CA LYS A 223 47.03 35.21 -14.81
C LYS A 223 47.13 36.65 -15.29
N LYS A 224 46.01 37.39 -15.40
CA LYS A 224 46.01 38.82 -15.76
C LYS A 224 46.67 39.67 -14.67
N VAL A 225 46.48 39.34 -13.39
CA VAL A 225 47.17 39.97 -12.25
C VAL A 225 48.67 39.64 -12.22
N LYS A 226 49.06 38.37 -12.47
CA LYS A 226 50.48 37.97 -12.51
C LYS A 226 51.25 38.55 -13.71
N GLY A 227 50.58 38.72 -14.85
CA GLY A 227 51.14 39.38 -16.04
C GLY A 227 51.44 40.87 -15.82
N SER A 228 50.62 41.55 -15.01
CA SER A 228 50.85 42.96 -14.67
C SER A 228 52.04 43.14 -13.72
N ARG A 229 52.24 42.23 -12.75
CA ARG A 229 53.42 42.24 -11.85
C ARG A 229 54.76 42.04 -12.58
N LYS A 230 54.83 41.16 -13.59
CA LYS A 230 56.07 40.97 -14.39
C LYS A 230 56.47 42.19 -15.24
N LYS A 231 55.50 43.02 -15.66
CA LYS A 231 55.80 44.29 -16.36
C LYS A 231 56.35 45.36 -15.41
N THR A 232 55.91 45.38 -14.15
CA THR A 232 56.41 46.32 -13.14
C THR A 232 57.82 45.97 -12.66
N ASP A 233 58.16 44.68 -12.50
CA ASP A 233 59.53 44.30 -12.12
C ASP A 233 60.55 44.56 -13.23
N LYS A 234 60.26 44.25 -14.50
CA LYS A 234 61.17 44.59 -15.62
C LYS A 234 61.38 46.10 -15.80
N LYS A 235 60.40 46.94 -15.43
CA LYS A 235 60.54 48.40 -15.47
C LYS A 235 61.41 48.91 -14.30
N LYS A 236 61.40 48.25 -13.14
CA LYS A 236 62.32 48.57 -12.03
C LYS A 236 63.76 48.18 -12.32
N THR A 237 64.01 46.99 -12.90
CA THR A 237 65.39 46.56 -13.20
C THR A 237 66.05 47.39 -14.31
N LEU A 238 65.29 47.91 -15.27
CA LEU A 238 65.84 48.76 -16.34
C LEU A 238 66.18 50.19 -15.84
N VAL A 239 65.45 50.69 -14.84
CA VAL A 239 65.71 52.02 -14.25
C VAL A 239 66.94 51.98 -13.32
N GLU A 240 67.18 50.86 -12.65
CA GLU A 240 68.32 50.71 -11.73
C GLU A 240 69.68 50.57 -12.47
N ILE A 241 69.69 49.99 -13.69
CA ILE A 241 70.89 49.90 -14.54
C ILE A 241 71.24 51.26 -15.18
N SER A 242 70.24 52.11 -15.42
CA SER A 242 70.46 53.45 -16.00
C SER A 242 70.93 54.49 -14.97
N GLY A 243 70.61 54.33 -13.68
CA GLY A 243 71.03 55.25 -12.63
C GLY A 243 72.50 55.13 -12.22
N LYS A 244 73.10 53.94 -12.39
CA LYS A 244 74.45 53.64 -11.88
C LYS A 244 75.60 54.01 -12.84
N ASN A 245 75.31 54.46 -14.06
CA ASN A 245 76.33 54.82 -15.05
C ASN A 245 76.58 56.34 -15.17
N ILE A 246 75.94 57.17 -14.32
CA ILE A 246 76.07 58.64 -14.39
C ILE A 246 76.95 59.22 -13.25
N GLU A 247 77.33 58.44 -12.24
CA GLU A 247 78.02 58.96 -11.04
C GLU A 247 79.57 58.93 -11.07
N ASP A 248 80.23 58.34 -12.07
CA ASP A 248 81.71 58.21 -12.09
C ASP A 248 82.44 59.11 -13.11
N ASN A 249 81.88 60.28 -13.43
CA ASN A 249 82.62 61.33 -14.13
C ASN A 249 82.49 62.66 -13.38
N ASN A 250 83.49 62.99 -12.57
CA ASN A 250 84.10 64.32 -12.45
C ASN A 250 85.15 64.28 -11.35
N TYR A 251 86.40 64.66 -11.63
CA TYR A 251 87.14 65.71 -10.91
C TYR A 251 88.55 65.92 -11.51
N ALA A 252 88.91 67.20 -11.59
CA ALA A 252 90.27 67.79 -11.67
C ALA A 252 91.03 67.61 -13.00
N MET A 253 91.10 68.56 -13.94
CA MET A 253 91.19 70.04 -13.91
C MET A 253 92.60 70.60 -13.68
N THR A 254 93.16 71.12 -14.79
CA THR A 254 94.13 72.22 -14.98
C THR A 254 95.63 72.03 -14.73
N ASP A 255 96.35 72.68 -15.63
CA ASP A 255 97.74 72.53 -16.08
C ASP A 255 98.69 73.55 -15.40
N VAL A 256 99.99 73.28 -15.53
CA VAL A 256 101.21 73.74 -14.82
C VAL A 256 101.42 75.27 -14.64
N ARG A 257 101.92 75.69 -13.45
CA ARG A 257 103.06 76.64 -13.27
C ARG A 257 103.65 76.68 -11.84
N LYS A 258 104.99 76.54 -11.79
CA LYS A 258 106.03 76.90 -10.78
C LYS A 258 105.99 76.26 -9.38
#